data_AF-A0A942JGH9-F1
#
_entry.id   AF-A0A942JGH9-F1
#
_cell.length_a   1.000
_cell.length_b   1.000
_cell.length_c   1.000
_cell.angle_alpha   90.00
_cell.angle_beta   90.00
_cell.angle_gamma   90.00
#
_symmetry.space_group_name_H-M   'P 1'
#
loop_
_entity.id
_entity.type
_entity.pdbx_description
1 polymer ?
#
loop_
_entity_poly.entity_id
_entity_poly.type
_entity_poly.pdbx_seq_one_letter_code
_entity_poly.pdbx_strand_id
1 'polypeptide(L)'
;MNILAQVLLIENSENNIYRLQALASQAAELKKHYLDAGYQERERSYKIKYQHKEYTVICPEFRDDKKGGEPIVIIPEFLVPGRPYPIYVYLYAIDLYSSAPEKGQRMAAEETRKYFGLTSFAHTTLGRALKAFVRNIAEGTNASEEFCAKTPDDPGEKGEDAEQKADSERCDEAKKPGFPTVKSTEALRKRAAQFLRGILIRAAKQQAIATCLELVRRWFKEHQRFLL
;
A
#
# COMPACT_ATOMS: atom_id res chain seq x y z
N MET A 1 -14.65 -5.65 1.66
CA MET A 1 -14.29 -4.56 0.70
C MET A 1 -13.98 -3.26 1.44
N ASN A 2 -12.85 -2.59 1.19
CA ASN A 2 -12.50 -1.30 1.84
C ASN A 2 -12.71 -0.14 0.87
N ILE A 3 -13.24 0.99 1.34
CA ILE A 3 -13.46 2.18 0.50
C ILE A 3 -12.50 3.27 0.93
N LEU A 4 -11.68 3.76 -0.01
CA LEU A 4 -10.91 4.98 0.18
C LEU A 4 -11.82 6.19 0.06
N ALA A 5 -11.92 6.97 1.14
CA ALA A 5 -12.49 8.30 1.08
C ALA A 5 -11.37 9.35 1.09
N GLN A 6 -11.58 10.44 0.36
CA GLN A 6 -10.85 11.68 0.61
C GLN A 6 -11.20 12.11 2.03
N VAL A 7 -10.25 12.07 2.96
CA VAL A 7 -10.51 12.55 4.31
C VAL A 7 -9.51 13.63 4.65
N LEU A 8 -10.04 14.83 4.91
CA LEU A 8 -9.29 15.89 5.55
C LEU A 8 -8.94 15.43 6.96
N LEU A 9 -7.65 15.40 7.26
CA LEU A 9 -7.14 15.21 8.62
C LEU A 9 -7.76 16.30 9.50
N ILE A 10 -8.61 15.89 10.43
CA ILE A 10 -9.11 16.81 11.44
C ILE A 10 -8.12 16.84 12.59
N GLU A 11 -8.01 18.07 13.08
CA GLU A 11 -7.11 18.59 14.06
C GLU A 11 -6.74 17.58 15.15
N ASN A 12 -5.47 17.66 15.49
CA ASN A 12 -4.86 17.11 16.68
C ASN A 12 -5.69 17.52 17.92
N SER A 13 -6.67 16.70 18.30
CA SER A 13 -7.20 16.76 19.67
C SER A 13 -6.04 16.51 20.62
N GLU A 14 -6.05 17.15 21.79
CA GLU A 14 -4.98 17.11 22.79
C GLU A 14 -4.54 15.67 23.22
N ASN A 15 -5.24 14.63 22.75
CA ASN A 15 -5.07 13.22 23.07
C ASN A 15 -4.45 12.33 21.98
N ASN A 16 -3.86 12.88 20.90
CA ASN A 16 -3.29 12.10 19.79
C ASN A 16 -4.31 11.17 19.09
N ILE A 17 -5.57 11.59 18.99
CA ILE A 17 -6.60 10.82 18.28
C ILE A 17 -6.95 11.57 17.00
N TYR A 18 -6.82 10.88 15.87
CA TYR A 18 -7.39 11.30 14.60
C TYR A 18 -8.76 10.65 14.46
N ARG A 19 -9.81 11.44 14.63
CA ARG A 19 -11.16 11.03 14.22
C ARG A 19 -11.36 11.48 12.78
N LEU A 20 -11.80 10.56 11.92
CA LEU A 20 -12.35 10.97 10.64
C LEU A 20 -13.70 11.65 10.97
N GLN A 21 -13.77 12.98 11.06
CA GLN A 21 -15.08 13.60 10.81
C GLN A 21 -15.24 13.68 9.30
N ALA A 22 -16.40 13.23 8.83
CA ALA A 22 -16.79 13.29 7.44
C ALA A 22 -16.96 14.77 7.02
N LEU A 23 -15.85 15.44 6.71
CA LEU A 23 -15.85 16.73 6.01
C LEU A 23 -15.84 16.55 4.48
N ALA A 24 -15.66 15.32 3.99
CA ALA A 24 -15.94 15.01 2.59
C ALA A 24 -17.42 14.67 2.44
N SER A 25 -18.14 15.48 1.68
CA SER A 25 -19.52 15.21 1.23
C SER A 25 -19.71 13.76 0.79
N GLN A 26 -18.73 13.20 0.08
CA GLN A 26 -18.71 11.80 -0.34
C GLN A 26 -18.73 10.80 0.82
N ALA A 27 -17.95 11.00 1.89
CA ALA A 27 -17.92 10.08 3.03
C ALA A 27 -19.24 10.12 3.81
N ALA A 28 -19.87 11.30 3.91
CA ALA A 28 -21.18 11.47 4.52
C ALA A 28 -22.29 10.81 3.68
N GLU A 29 -22.24 10.96 2.35
CA GLU A 29 -23.16 10.32 1.41
C GLU A 29 -23.04 8.79 1.44
N LEU A 30 -21.80 8.26 1.42
CA LEU A 30 -21.52 6.83 1.55
C LEU A 30 -22.04 6.27 2.87
N LYS A 31 -21.78 6.98 3.98
CA LYS A 31 -22.31 6.61 5.29
C LYS A 31 -23.84 6.54 5.27
N LYS A 32 -24.49 7.58 4.75
CA LYS A 32 -25.95 7.61 4.63
C LYS A 32 -26.48 6.45 3.78
N HIS A 33 -25.85 6.17 2.64
CA HIS A 33 -26.22 5.06 1.76
C HIS A 33 -26.22 3.70 2.49
N TYR A 34 -25.18 3.41 3.28
CA TYR A 34 -25.12 2.15 4.02
C TYR A 34 -26.13 2.07 5.17
N LEU A 35 -26.34 3.18 5.88
CA LEU A 35 -27.35 3.23 6.94
C LEU A 35 -28.77 3.04 6.38
N ASP A 36 -29.09 3.71 5.25
CA ASP A 36 -30.38 3.57 4.56
C ASP A 36 -30.59 2.14 4.01
N ALA A 37 -29.49 1.45 3.66
CA ALA A 37 -29.50 0.05 3.27
C ALA A 37 -29.60 -0.94 4.45
N GLY A 38 -29.68 -0.46 5.70
CA GLY A 38 -29.87 -1.25 6.90
C GLY A 38 -28.58 -1.80 7.54
N TYR A 39 -27.41 -1.32 7.13
CA TYR A 39 -26.15 -1.69 7.76
C TYR A 39 -26.04 -1.07 9.15
N GLN A 40 -25.36 -1.78 10.06
CA GLN A 40 -25.01 -1.28 11.39
C GLN A 40 -23.63 -0.60 11.34
N GLU A 41 -23.56 0.62 11.84
CA GLU A 41 -22.29 1.36 11.98
C GLU A 41 -21.57 0.94 13.27
N ARG A 42 -20.28 0.67 13.14
CA ARG A 42 -19.33 0.42 14.23
C ARG A 42 -18.08 1.24 13.99
N GLU A 43 -17.28 1.41 15.04
CA GLU A 43 -15.97 2.03 14.93
C GLU A 43 -14.88 0.98 14.80
N ARG A 44 -13.96 1.18 13.85
CA ARG A 44 -12.72 0.43 13.73
C ARG A 44 -11.53 1.35 13.97
N SER A 45 -10.65 0.95 14.88
CA SER A 45 -9.48 1.73 15.25
C SER A 45 -8.20 1.17 14.63
N TYR A 46 -7.32 2.08 14.20
CA TYR A 46 -5.98 1.77 13.68
C TYR A 46 -4.94 2.61 14.39
N LYS A 47 -3.79 2.01 14.70
CA LYS A 47 -2.68 2.71 15.34
C LYS A 47 -1.61 3.07 14.31
N ILE A 48 -1.22 4.33 14.27
CA ILE A 48 -0.15 4.83 13.40
C ILE A 48 0.87 5.63 14.21
N LYS A 49 2.10 5.70 13.71
CA LYS A 49 3.22 6.42 14.32
C LYS A 49 3.68 7.52 13.37
N TYR A 50 3.76 8.75 13.87
CA TYR A 50 4.19 9.91 13.09
C TYR A 50 4.74 10.99 14.02
N GLN A 51 5.80 11.73 13.63
CA GLN A 51 6.37 12.82 14.43
C GLN A 51 6.58 12.50 15.93
N HIS A 52 7.18 11.35 16.22
CA HIS A 52 7.47 10.82 17.56
C HIS A 52 6.24 10.56 18.44
N LYS A 53 5.05 10.56 17.85
CA LYS A 53 3.77 10.32 18.52
C LYS A 53 3.10 9.09 17.93
N GLU A 54 2.30 8.42 18.75
CA GLU A 54 1.37 7.37 18.31
C GLU A 54 -0.03 7.98 18.26
N TYR A 55 -0.72 7.73 17.16
CA TYR A 55 -2.07 8.22 16.93
C TYR A 55 -3.03 7.06 16.71
N THR A 56 -4.25 7.24 17.19
CA THR A 56 -5.36 6.34 16.87
C THR A 56 -6.22 6.97 15.79
N VAL A 57 -6.36 6.28 14.65
CA VAL A 57 -7.27 6.63 13.56
C VAL A 57 -8.56 5.83 13.73
N ILE A 58 -9.67 6.51 13.94
CA ILE A 58 -11.00 5.89 14.08
C ILE A 58 -11.74 5.98 12.74
N CYS A 59 -12.06 4.83 12.17
CA CYS A 59 -12.73 4.67 10.88
C CYS A 59 -14.13 4.07 11.07
N PRO A 60 -15.16 4.55 10.34
CA PRO A 60 -16.47 3.90 10.38
C PRO A 60 -16.44 2.57 9.60
N GLU A 61 -17.01 1.55 10.22
CA GLU A 61 -17.18 0.20 9.69
C GLU A 61 -18.68 -0.12 9.62
N PHE A 62 -19.15 -0.57 8.46
CA PHE A 62 -20.53 -0.96 8.23
C PHE A 62 -20.61 -2.48 8.09
N ARG A 63 -21.50 -3.11 8.85
CA ARG A 63 -21.77 -4.55 8.78
C ARG A 63 -23.23 -4.83 8.52
N ASP A 64 -23.47 -5.82 7.68
CA ASP A 64 -24.79 -6.43 7.53
C ASP A 64 -24.85 -7.67 8.43
N ASP A 65 -25.42 -7.49 9.63
CA ASP A 65 -25.56 -8.57 10.62
C ASP A 65 -26.52 -9.68 10.15
N LYS A 66 -27.31 -9.45 9.08
CA LYS A 66 -28.25 -10.44 8.52
C LYS A 66 -27.64 -11.27 7.39
N LYS A 67 -26.75 -10.69 6.58
CA LYS A 67 -26.16 -11.36 5.42
C LYS A 67 -24.80 -12.01 5.67
N GLY A 68 -24.22 -11.85 6.85
CA GLY A 68 -22.89 -12.40 7.18
C GLY A 68 -21.79 -11.91 6.23
N GLY A 69 -22.03 -10.79 5.55
CA GLY A 69 -21.14 -10.26 4.52
C GLY A 69 -19.86 -9.67 5.10
N GLU A 70 -18.88 -9.45 4.24
CA GLU A 70 -17.64 -8.76 4.64
C GLU A 70 -17.94 -7.35 5.16
N PRO A 71 -17.27 -6.90 6.24
CA PRO A 71 -17.39 -5.52 6.70
C PRO A 71 -16.89 -4.53 5.65
N ILE A 72 -17.58 -3.39 5.56
CA ILE A 72 -17.19 -2.27 4.72
C ILE A 72 -16.57 -1.20 5.61
N VAL A 73 -15.28 -0.91 5.44
CA VAL A 73 -14.60 0.12 6.22
C VAL A 73 -14.29 1.30 5.32
N ILE A 74 -14.69 2.51 5.74
CA ILE A 74 -14.27 3.75 5.08
C ILE A 74 -12.98 4.19 5.75
N ILE A 75 -11.89 4.22 4.99
CA ILE A 75 -10.57 4.57 5.52
C ILE A 75 -9.98 5.77 4.79
N PRO A 76 -9.13 6.57 5.46
CA PRO A 76 -8.45 7.67 4.80
C PRO A 76 -7.34 7.14 3.90
N GLU A 77 -7.10 7.83 2.79
CA GLU A 77 -6.02 7.57 1.82
C GLU A 77 -4.62 7.45 2.41
N PHE A 78 -4.31 8.11 3.53
CA PHE A 78 -2.98 8.02 4.13
C PHE A 78 -2.78 6.73 4.93
N LEU A 79 -3.87 6.02 5.30
CA LEU A 79 -3.82 4.85 6.16
C LEU A 79 -3.67 3.57 5.32
N VAL A 80 -2.72 2.74 5.71
CA VAL A 80 -2.60 1.38 5.19
C VAL A 80 -2.98 0.42 6.33
N PRO A 81 -4.09 -0.33 6.21
CA PRO A 81 -4.52 -1.26 7.25
C PRO A 81 -3.41 -2.23 7.68
N GLY A 82 -3.26 -2.42 9.00
CA GLY A 82 -2.24 -3.31 9.57
C GLY A 82 -0.81 -2.78 9.51
N ARG A 83 -0.60 -1.54 9.05
CA ARG A 83 0.73 -0.93 8.98
C ARG A 83 0.87 0.25 9.94
N PRO A 84 2.01 0.35 10.66
CA PRO A 84 2.16 1.35 11.73
C PRO A 84 2.54 2.75 11.25
N TYR A 85 2.77 2.99 9.96
CA TYR A 85 3.12 4.34 9.45
C TYR A 85 2.14 4.76 8.36
N PRO A 86 1.94 6.07 8.14
CA PRO A 86 1.21 6.56 6.98
C PRO A 86 1.87 6.14 5.65
N ILE A 87 1.07 6.00 4.59
CA ILE A 87 1.53 5.52 3.28
C ILE A 87 2.69 6.34 2.70
N TYR A 88 2.65 7.66 2.87
CA TYR A 88 3.69 8.56 2.37
C TYR A 88 5.06 8.33 3.02
N VAL A 89 5.11 7.81 4.26
CA VAL A 89 6.37 7.42 4.91
C VAL A 89 7.01 6.25 4.16
N TYR A 90 6.21 5.24 3.80
CA TYR A 90 6.69 4.09 3.05
C TYR A 90 7.11 4.47 1.63
N LEU A 91 6.29 5.25 0.92
CA LEU A 91 6.57 5.67 -0.45
C LEU A 91 7.82 6.54 -0.53
N TYR A 92 8.02 7.47 0.41
CA TYR A 92 9.26 8.24 0.51
C TYR A 92 10.47 7.34 0.75
N ALA A 93 10.38 6.38 1.67
CA ALA A 93 11.48 5.46 1.95
C ALA A 93 11.83 4.59 0.74
N ILE A 94 10.83 4.14 -0.01
CA ILE A 94 10.99 3.38 -1.26
C ILE A 94 11.65 4.26 -2.32
N ASP A 95 11.20 5.51 -2.50
CA ASP A 95 11.76 6.43 -3.49
C ASP A 95 13.23 6.75 -3.17
N LEU A 96 13.52 7.04 -1.89
CA LEU A 96 14.87 7.30 -1.40
C LEU A 96 15.81 6.12 -1.62
N TYR A 97 15.35 4.90 -1.33
CA TYR A 97 16.14 3.69 -1.54
C TYR A 97 16.32 3.36 -3.02
N SER A 98 15.31 3.61 -3.84
CA SER A 98 15.32 3.22 -5.26
C SER A 98 16.03 4.23 -6.15
N SER A 99 16.04 5.52 -5.77
CA SER A 99 16.64 6.60 -6.55
C SER A 99 18.15 6.79 -6.33
N ALA A 100 18.74 6.16 -5.30
CA ALA A 100 20.16 6.32 -4.97
C ALA A 100 20.90 4.97 -5.03
N PRO A 101 21.53 4.58 -6.17
CA PRO A 101 22.10 3.25 -6.40
C PRO A 101 23.02 2.74 -5.29
N GLU A 102 23.89 3.60 -4.77
CA GLU A 102 24.87 3.29 -3.71
C GLU A 102 24.27 3.20 -2.29
N LYS A 103 23.02 3.64 -2.11
CA LYS A 103 22.39 3.70 -0.79
C LYS A 103 21.86 2.33 -0.37
N GLY A 104 22.33 1.82 0.76
CA GLY A 104 21.80 0.60 1.38
C GLY A 104 20.45 0.81 2.09
N GLN A 105 19.68 -0.26 2.27
CA GLN A 105 18.35 -0.18 2.94
C GLN A 105 18.42 0.38 4.36
N ARG A 106 19.51 0.10 5.09
CA ARG A 106 19.71 0.61 6.46
C ARG A 106 19.82 2.13 6.47
N MET A 107 20.62 2.69 5.57
CA MET A 107 20.78 4.13 5.43
C MET A 107 19.47 4.80 5.01
N ALA A 108 18.78 4.25 4.00
CA ALA A 108 17.48 4.79 3.57
C ALA A 108 16.43 4.78 4.69
N ALA A 109 16.39 3.70 5.49
CA ALA A 109 15.50 3.62 6.65
C ALA A 109 15.85 4.64 7.74
N GLU A 110 17.13 4.86 8.01
CA GLU A 110 17.59 5.86 8.98
C GLU A 110 17.27 7.29 8.53
N GLU A 111 17.50 7.62 7.26
CA GLU A 111 17.15 8.93 6.71
C GLU A 111 15.65 9.18 6.72
N THR A 112 14.84 8.17 6.37
CA THR A 112 13.37 8.24 6.48
C THR A 112 12.94 8.53 7.92
N ARG A 113 13.56 7.83 8.89
CA ARG A 113 13.30 8.03 10.32
C ARG A 113 13.57 9.47 10.74
N LYS A 114 14.71 10.04 10.32
CA LYS A 114 15.08 11.44 10.61
C LYS A 114 14.12 12.42 9.93
N TYR A 115 13.81 12.21 8.66
CA TYR A 115 12.96 13.09 7.85
C TYR A 115 11.54 13.24 8.40
N PHE A 116 10.95 12.15 8.88
CA PHE A 116 9.59 12.15 9.44
C PHE A 116 9.54 12.23 10.97
N GLY A 117 10.70 12.25 11.64
CA GLY A 117 10.78 12.21 13.09
C GLY A 117 10.11 10.97 13.66
N LEU A 118 10.57 9.78 13.29
CA LEU A 118 9.99 8.51 13.77
C LEU A 118 10.84 7.95 14.91
N THR A 119 10.21 7.38 15.94
CA THR A 119 10.93 6.65 17.00
C THR A 119 11.60 5.39 16.47
N SER A 120 10.93 4.70 15.56
CA SER A 120 11.42 3.50 14.88
C SER A 120 11.07 3.54 13.40
N PHE A 121 11.97 3.05 12.55
CA PHE A 121 11.68 2.65 11.17
C PHE A 121 12.80 1.74 10.70
N ALA A 122 12.55 0.44 10.62
CA ALA A 122 13.58 -0.55 10.34
C ALA A 122 13.75 -0.79 8.83
N HIS A 123 14.96 -1.16 8.42
CA HIS A 123 15.24 -1.58 7.05
C HIS A 123 14.40 -2.80 6.61
N THR A 124 14.02 -3.69 7.54
CA THR A 124 13.11 -4.81 7.24
C THR A 124 11.70 -4.33 6.92
N THR A 125 11.25 -3.24 7.54
CA THR A 125 9.99 -2.58 7.22
C THR A 125 10.02 -1.99 5.82
N LEU A 126 11.11 -1.30 5.45
CA LEU A 126 11.35 -0.84 4.07
C LEU A 126 11.37 -2.01 3.08
N GLY A 127 12.10 -3.09 3.38
CA GLY A 127 12.18 -4.26 2.51
C GLY A 127 10.83 -4.91 2.26
N ARG A 128 9.98 -5.06 3.29
CA ARG A 128 8.61 -5.57 3.14
C ARG A 128 7.73 -4.62 2.34
N ALA A 129 7.85 -3.31 2.57
CA ALA A 129 7.09 -2.30 1.83
C ALA A 129 7.47 -2.30 0.35
N LEU A 130 8.77 -2.33 0.02
CA LEU A 130 9.26 -2.40 -1.36
C LEU A 130 8.72 -3.63 -2.10
N LYS A 131 8.75 -4.81 -1.45
CA LYS A 131 8.21 -6.04 -2.06
C LYS A 131 6.71 -5.91 -2.33
N ALA A 132 5.94 -5.43 -1.36
CA ALA A 132 4.49 -5.24 -1.52
C ALA A 132 4.18 -4.23 -2.63
N PHE A 133 4.91 -3.12 -2.68
CA PHE A 133 4.78 -2.07 -3.68
C PHE A 133 5.01 -2.60 -5.10
N VAL A 134 6.14 -3.29 -5.33
CA VAL A 134 6.49 -3.80 -6.65
C VAL A 134 5.52 -4.88 -7.10
N ARG A 135 5.08 -5.76 -6.19
CA ARG A 135 4.05 -6.76 -6.47
C ARG A 135 2.73 -6.09 -6.88
N ASN A 136 2.27 -5.11 -6.10
CA ASN A 136 1.05 -4.38 -6.41
C ASN A 136 1.17 -3.60 -7.72
N ILE A 137 2.34 -3.03 -8.06
CA ILE A 137 2.51 -2.41 -9.39
C ILE A 137 2.37 -3.47 -10.49
N ALA A 138 3.05 -4.61 -10.38
CA ALA A 138 3.02 -5.66 -11.39
C ALA A 138 1.62 -6.24 -11.61
N GLU A 139 0.92 -6.61 -10.54
CA GLU A 139 -0.44 -7.12 -10.63
C GLU A 139 -1.42 -6.08 -11.18
N GLY A 140 -1.18 -4.78 -10.94
CA GLY A 140 -2.11 -3.71 -11.32
C GLY A 140 -1.99 -3.38 -12.80
N THR A 141 -0.76 -3.41 -13.32
CA THR A 141 -0.48 -3.24 -14.75
C THR A 141 -0.90 -4.46 -15.58
N ASN A 142 -0.82 -5.67 -15.03
CA ASN A 142 -1.22 -6.88 -15.74
C ASN A 142 -2.75 -7.03 -15.78
N ALA A 143 -3.46 -6.63 -14.71
CA ALA A 143 -4.92 -6.65 -14.68
C ALA A 143 -5.57 -5.66 -15.67
N SER A 144 -4.90 -4.55 -16.01
CA SER A 144 -5.39 -3.64 -17.06
C SER A 144 -5.29 -4.21 -18.47
N GLU A 145 -4.40 -5.18 -18.71
CA GLU A 145 -4.28 -5.85 -20.02
C GLU A 145 -5.35 -6.95 -20.19
N GLU A 146 -5.71 -7.67 -19.12
CA GLU A 146 -6.76 -8.70 -19.17
C GLU A 146 -8.18 -8.13 -19.30
N PHE A 147 -8.43 -6.89 -18.89
CA PHE A 147 -9.75 -6.25 -19.03
C PHE A 147 -10.02 -5.71 -20.45
N CYS A 148 -8.98 -5.53 -21.27
CA CYS A 148 -9.09 -5.12 -22.68
C CYS A 148 -9.10 -6.29 -23.67
N ALA A 149 -8.85 -7.53 -23.22
CA ALA A 149 -8.69 -8.70 -24.08
C ALA A 149 -9.92 -9.64 -24.15
N LYS A 150 -11.14 -9.13 -23.88
CA LYS A 150 -12.37 -9.91 -24.08
C LYS A 150 -13.20 -9.34 -25.22
N THR A 151 -12.84 -9.74 -26.44
CA THR A 151 -13.82 -9.98 -27.51
C THR A 151 -13.93 -11.48 -27.72
N PRO A 152 -15.15 -12.00 -27.95
CA PRO A 152 -15.39 -13.44 -28.09
C PRO A 152 -14.94 -13.88 -29.48
N ASP A 153 -14.23 -15.01 -29.57
CA ASP A 153 -14.39 -15.98 -30.65
C ASP A 153 -13.69 -17.30 -30.24
N ASP A 154 -14.50 -18.35 -30.20
CA ASP A 154 -14.15 -19.77 -30.23
C ASP A 154 -14.16 -20.22 -31.71
N PRO A 155 -13.74 -21.42 -32.15
CA PRO A 155 -12.90 -22.47 -31.54
C PRO A 155 -11.73 -22.88 -32.47
N GLY A 156 -10.71 -23.58 -31.95
CA GLY A 156 -9.89 -24.40 -32.83
C GLY A 156 -8.57 -24.95 -32.28
N GLU A 157 -8.47 -26.27 -32.33
CA GLU A 157 -7.26 -27.07 -32.50
C GLU A 157 -6.35 -27.42 -31.31
N LYS A 158 -6.59 -28.66 -30.86
CA LYS A 158 -5.65 -29.71 -30.46
C LYS A 158 -4.17 -29.49 -30.84
N GLY A 159 -3.31 -29.83 -29.90
CA GLY A 159 -1.91 -30.16 -30.17
C GLY A 159 -1.26 -30.76 -28.93
N GLU A 160 -1.01 -32.07 -29.01
CA GLU A 160 -0.26 -32.88 -28.06
C GLU A 160 1.19 -32.36 -27.91
N ASP A 161 1.81 -32.54 -26.74
CA ASP A 161 3.01 -33.39 -26.62
C ASP A 161 3.84 -33.17 -25.35
N ALA A 162 4.43 -34.29 -24.94
CA ALA A 162 5.75 -34.42 -24.32
C ALA A 162 5.88 -34.11 -22.83
N GLU A 163 5.39 -35.09 -22.07
CA GLU A 163 6.12 -35.71 -20.96
C GLU A 163 7.61 -35.95 -21.32
N GLN A 164 8.54 -35.30 -20.62
CA GLN A 164 9.88 -35.85 -20.40
C GLN A 164 10.67 -35.12 -19.29
N LYS A 165 11.19 -35.97 -18.39
CA LYS A 165 12.40 -35.87 -17.55
C LYS A 165 12.17 -35.72 -16.04
N ALA A 166 12.06 -36.89 -15.42
CA ALA A 166 12.57 -37.15 -14.08
C ALA A 166 14.04 -37.60 -14.19
N ASP A 167 14.93 -36.87 -13.51
CA ASP A 167 16.14 -37.36 -12.82
C ASP A 167 16.63 -36.17 -11.97
N SER A 168 16.58 -36.25 -10.63
CA SER A 168 17.67 -36.73 -9.76
C SER A 168 18.98 -35.95 -10.05
N GLU A 169 19.70 -35.31 -9.13
CA GLU A 169 19.82 -35.29 -7.68
C GLU A 169 20.72 -34.08 -7.38
N ARG A 170 20.44 -33.29 -6.33
CA ARG A 170 21.46 -32.86 -5.36
C ARG A 170 20.86 -32.00 -4.24
N CYS A 171 20.90 -32.56 -3.05
CA CYS A 171 20.89 -31.82 -1.80
C CYS A 171 22.14 -30.94 -1.73
N ASP A 172 21.97 -29.62 -1.66
CA ASP A 172 23.01 -28.72 -1.15
C ASP A 172 22.34 -27.61 -0.31
N GLU A 173 22.47 -27.81 1.00
CA GLU A 173 22.56 -26.81 2.06
C GLU A 173 21.57 -25.63 2.06
N ALA A 174 20.62 -25.70 3.00
CA ALA A 174 19.81 -24.56 3.41
C ALA A 174 20.70 -23.40 3.88
N LYS A 175 21.06 -22.51 2.94
CA LYS A 175 21.64 -21.20 3.24
C LYS A 175 20.72 -20.51 4.24
N LYS A 176 21.21 -20.31 5.47
CA LYS A 176 20.62 -19.36 6.43
C LYS A 176 20.24 -18.09 5.65
N PRO A 177 19.03 -17.53 5.81
CA PRO A 177 18.58 -16.41 4.98
C PRO A 177 19.51 -15.23 5.19
N GLY A 178 20.50 -15.12 4.29
CA GLY A 178 21.44 -14.02 4.26
C GLY A 178 20.64 -12.75 4.05
N PHE A 179 21.03 -11.70 4.75
CA PHE A 179 20.41 -10.39 4.58
C PHE A 179 20.42 -10.01 3.08
N PRO A 180 19.30 -9.54 2.50
CA PRO A 180 19.25 -9.22 1.07
C PRO A 180 20.37 -8.23 0.74
N THR A 181 21.30 -8.65 -0.12
CA THR A 181 22.33 -7.76 -0.64
C THR A 181 21.70 -6.75 -1.57
N VAL A 182 22.35 -5.60 -1.77
CA VAL A 182 21.88 -4.56 -2.71
C VAL A 182 21.55 -5.17 -4.08
N LYS A 183 22.42 -6.07 -4.57
CA LYS A 183 22.25 -6.84 -5.82
C LYS A 183 20.95 -7.67 -5.83
N SER A 184 20.63 -8.36 -4.74
CA SER A 184 19.39 -9.18 -4.64
C SER A 184 18.09 -8.35 -4.68
N THR A 185 18.15 -7.05 -4.44
CA THR A 185 16.99 -6.15 -4.47
C THR A 185 16.98 -5.21 -5.68
N GLU A 186 17.97 -5.33 -6.57
CA GLU A 186 18.19 -4.38 -7.66
C GLU A 186 17.01 -4.32 -8.64
N ALA A 187 16.45 -5.48 -9.02
CA ALA A 187 15.27 -5.54 -9.88
C ALA A 187 14.07 -4.83 -9.26
N LEU A 188 13.82 -5.04 -7.96
CA LEU A 188 12.74 -4.37 -7.23
C LEU A 188 12.95 -2.86 -7.18
N ARG A 189 14.18 -2.41 -6.93
CA ARG A 189 14.54 -0.98 -6.92
C ARG A 189 14.34 -0.33 -8.28
N LYS A 190 14.81 -0.98 -9.35
CA LYS A 190 14.65 -0.48 -10.72
C LYS A 190 13.17 -0.29 -11.07
N ARG A 191 12.32 -1.27 -10.76
CA ARG A 191 10.88 -1.17 -11.00
C ARG A 191 10.22 -0.06 -10.17
N ALA A 192 10.57 0.04 -8.89
CA ALA A 192 10.06 1.10 -8.02
C ALA A 192 10.50 2.50 -8.48
N ALA A 193 11.77 2.67 -8.87
CA ALA A 193 12.32 3.91 -9.40
C ALA A 193 11.65 4.34 -10.72
N GLN A 194 11.36 3.40 -11.61
CA GLN A 194 10.63 3.68 -12.86
C GLN A 194 9.23 4.25 -12.59
N PHE A 195 8.55 3.75 -11.57
CA PHE A 195 7.20 4.18 -11.21
C PHE A 195 7.21 5.53 -10.47
N LEU A 196 8.05 5.69 -9.44
CA LEU A 196 8.09 6.90 -8.60
C LEU A 196 8.89 8.05 -9.21
N ARG A 197 9.81 7.74 -10.13
CA ARG A 197 10.65 8.69 -10.88
C ARG A 197 11.42 9.71 -10.01
N GLY A 198 11.70 9.40 -8.75
CA GLY A 198 12.40 10.32 -7.84
C GLY A 198 11.60 11.61 -7.57
N ILE A 199 10.28 11.59 -7.74
CA ILE A 199 9.42 12.78 -7.59
C ILE A 199 9.33 13.17 -6.11
N LEU A 200 9.38 12.20 -5.19
CA LEU A 200 9.13 12.44 -3.78
C LEU A 200 10.37 13.00 -3.07
N ILE A 201 11.57 12.53 -3.43
CA ILE A 201 12.82 13.00 -2.84
C ILE A 201 13.21 14.44 -3.20
N ARG A 202 12.68 14.96 -4.31
CA ARG A 202 12.98 16.32 -4.82
C ARG A 202 11.98 17.37 -4.36
N ALA A 203 10.85 16.95 -3.80
CA ALA A 203 9.80 17.84 -3.36
C ALA A 203 10.01 18.31 -1.91
N ALA A 204 9.55 19.52 -1.60
CA ALA A 204 9.42 19.96 -0.20
C ALA A 204 8.49 19.00 0.56
N LYS A 205 8.69 18.81 1.86
CA LYS A 205 7.98 17.78 2.65
C LYS A 205 6.46 17.77 2.47
N GLN A 206 5.82 18.94 2.51
CA GLN A 206 4.37 19.03 2.30
C GLN A 206 3.95 18.68 0.88
N GLN A 207 4.73 19.11 -0.11
CA GLN A 207 4.51 18.76 -1.51
C GLN A 207 4.73 17.27 -1.75
N ALA A 208 5.75 16.65 -1.16
CA ALA A 208 5.99 15.21 -1.24
C ALA A 208 4.82 14.41 -0.65
N ILE A 209 4.27 14.85 0.49
CA ILE A 209 3.07 14.24 1.08
C ILE A 209 1.88 14.38 0.13
N ALA A 210 1.58 15.59 -0.35
CA ALA A 210 0.47 15.83 -1.27
C ALA A 210 0.58 14.98 -2.55
N THR A 211 1.78 14.89 -3.14
CA THR A 211 2.04 14.04 -4.30
C THR A 211 1.87 12.55 -4.00
N CYS A 212 2.30 12.08 -2.82
CA CYS A 212 2.04 10.70 -2.40
C CYS A 212 0.54 10.41 -2.31
N LEU A 213 -0.22 11.30 -1.69
CA LEU A 213 -1.66 11.12 -1.51
C LEU A 213 -2.39 11.11 -2.85
N GLU A 214 -2.03 12.02 -3.77
CA GLU A 214 -2.60 12.04 -5.12
C GLU A 214 -2.29 10.76 -5.91
N LEU A 215 -1.05 10.26 -5.80
CA LEU A 215 -0.66 8.99 -6.40
C LEU A 215 -1.52 7.83 -5.87
N VAL A 216 -1.75 7.78 -4.57
CA VAL A 216 -2.56 6.73 -3.92
C VAL A 216 -4.02 6.82 -4.34
N ARG A 217 -4.58 8.03 -4.42
CA ARG A 217 -5.95 8.26 -4.93
C ARG A 217 -6.10 7.76 -6.35
N ARG A 218 -5.20 8.19 -7.24
CA ARG A 218 -5.23 7.78 -8.64
C ARG A 218 -5.13 6.27 -8.76
N TRP A 219 -4.18 5.66 -8.05
CA TRP A 219 -3.99 4.21 -8.02
C TRP A 219 -5.25 3.46 -7.59
N PHE A 220 -5.87 3.89 -6.50
CA PHE A 220 -7.08 3.23 -6.00
C PHE A 220 -8.27 3.45 -6.94
N LYS A 221 -8.42 4.63 -7.53
CA LYS A 221 -9.46 4.89 -8.53
C LYS A 221 -9.35 3.92 -9.71
N GLU A 222 -8.13 3.68 -10.17
CA GLU A 222 -7.81 2.84 -11.33
C GLU A 222 -7.90 1.33 -11.03
N HIS A 223 -7.40 0.89 -9.88
CA HIS A 223 -7.24 -0.53 -9.56
C HIS A 223 -8.11 -1.04 -8.40
N GLN A 224 -8.90 -0.17 -7.75
CA GLN A 224 -9.78 -0.48 -6.61
C GLN A 224 -9.09 -1.24 -5.47
N ARG A 225 -7.81 -0.94 -5.22
CA ARG A 225 -6.98 -1.61 -4.22
C ARG A 225 -5.86 -0.72 -3.68
N PHE A 226 -5.32 -1.08 -2.53
CA PHE A 226 -4.22 -0.33 -1.92
C PHE A 226 -2.92 -0.48 -2.71
N LEU A 227 -2.13 0.59 -2.72
CA LEU A 227 -0.81 0.60 -3.32
C LEU A 227 0.23 -0.18 -2.48
N LEU A 228 -0.03 -0.40 -1.18
CA LEU A 228 0.87 -1.04 -0.21
C LEU A 228 0.18 -1.99 0.78
#